data_AF-A0A938PG07-F1
#
_entry.id   AF-A0A938PG07-F1
#
_cell.length_a   1.000
_cell.length_b   1.000
_cell.length_c   1.000
_cell.angle_alpha   90.00
_cell.angle_beta   90.00
_cell.angle_gamma   90.00
#
_symmetry.space_group_name_H-M   'P 1'
#
loop_
_entity.id
_entity.type
_entity.pdbx_description
1 polymer ?
#
loop_
_entity_poly.entity_id
_entity_poly.type
_entity_poly.pdbx_seq_one_letter_code
_entity_poly.pdbx_strand_id
1 'polypeptide(L)'
;MNVLWDYIVNQETVRNNLNKIFLSKAYPPAILFKGEAGVGKEAAAFAFAQSINCKVDSFTPCGTCPSCRSIASLEFPYINFIYPLPLGKNETSGDDPFQKLSPDSMDELKSSLEKKNPIHISK
;
A
#
# COMPACT_ATOMS: atom_id res chain seq x y z
N MET A 1 20.70 -1.74 0.70
CA MET A 1 19.56 -2.60 0.37
C MET A 1 18.34 -1.76 0.64
N ASN A 2 17.67 -1.28 -0.41
CA ASN A 2 16.72 -0.18 -0.26
C ASN A 2 15.37 -0.71 0.22
N VAL A 3 14.83 -0.11 1.27
CA VAL A 3 13.50 -0.41 1.82
C VAL A 3 12.52 0.68 1.42
N LEU A 4 11.21 0.44 1.51
CA LEU A 4 10.20 1.42 1.05
C LEU A 4 10.36 2.80 1.69
N TRP A 5 10.83 2.89 2.94
CA TRP A 5 11.10 4.17 3.61
C TRP A 5 12.17 5.02 2.91
N ASP A 6 13.10 4.42 2.18
CA ASP A 6 14.19 5.14 1.51
C ASP A 6 13.70 5.97 0.31
N TYR A 7 12.53 5.64 -0.21
CA TYR A 7 11.91 6.33 -1.34
C TYR A 7 10.93 7.44 -0.92
N ILE A 8 10.63 7.55 0.38
CA ILE A 8 9.73 8.57 0.93
C ILE A 8 10.58 9.71 1.49
N VAL A 9 10.94 10.64 0.62
CA VAL A 9 11.80 11.77 0.95
C VAL A 9 10.99 12.93 1.56
N ASN A 10 11.64 13.71 2.43
CA ASN A 10 11.08 14.95 3.02
C ASN A 10 9.76 14.79 3.81
N GLN A 11 9.50 13.62 4.39
CA GLN A 11 8.33 13.35 5.25
C GLN A 11 8.71 12.99 6.70
N GLU A 12 9.70 13.67 7.27
CA GLU A 12 10.27 13.31 8.58
C GLU A 12 9.25 13.40 9.73
N THR A 13 8.38 14.40 9.73
CA THR A 13 7.35 14.55 10.77
C THR A 13 6.41 13.34 10.80
N VAL A 14 5.97 12.88 9.63
CA VAL A 14 5.11 11.70 9.49
C VAL A 14 5.87 10.45 9.93
N ARG A 15 7.12 10.29 9.47
CA ARG A 15 7.98 9.17 9.84
C ARG A 15 8.20 9.09 11.36
N ASN A 16 8.45 10.21 12.01
CA ASN A 16 8.65 10.30 13.44
C ASN A 16 7.37 9.97 14.23
N ASN A 17 6.20 10.42 13.77
CA ASN A 17 4.93 10.09 14.40
C ASN A 17 4.61 8.59 14.30
N LEU A 18 4.82 7.99 13.13
CA LEU A 18 4.64 6.55 12.95
C LEU A 18 5.66 5.74 13.76
N ASN A 19 6.90 6.21 13.89
CA ASN A 19 7.90 5.58 14.75
C ASN A 19 7.46 5.57 16.22
N LYS A 20 6.87 6.68 16.72
CA LYS A 20 6.31 6.72 18.07
C LYS A 20 5.18 5.68 18.27
N ILE A 21 4.29 5.55 17.29
CA ILE A 21 3.22 4.53 17.32
C ILE A 21 3.81 3.12 17.30
N PHE A 22 4.84 2.89 16.48
CA PHE A 22 5.52 1.61 16.40
C PHE A 22 6.21 1.22 17.72
N LEU A 23 6.90 2.17 18.35
CA LEU A 23 7.61 1.95 19.62
C LEU A 23 6.65 1.75 20.79
N SER A 24 5.50 2.43 20.79
CA SER A 24 4.51 2.26 21.86
C SER A 24 3.74 0.93 21.77
N LYS A 25 3.76 0.26 20.60
CA LYS A 25 2.94 -0.93 20.29
C LYS A 25 1.43 -0.71 20.45
N ALA A 26 1.00 0.53 20.62
CA ALA A 26 -0.39 0.93 20.72
C ALA A 26 -0.86 1.46 19.37
N TYR A 27 -1.29 0.54 18.50
CA TYR A 27 -1.74 0.89 17.16
C TYR A 27 -3.18 1.45 17.21
N PRO A 28 -3.42 2.64 16.64
CA PRO A 28 -4.78 3.16 16.53
C PRO A 28 -5.60 2.26 15.58
N PRO A 29 -6.93 2.18 15.78
CA PRO A 29 -7.79 1.33 14.95
C PRO A 29 -7.86 1.79 13.48
N ALA A 30 -7.55 3.05 13.21
CA ALA A 30 -7.50 3.61 11.87
C ALA A 30 -6.42 4.69 11.76
N ILE A 31 -5.78 4.76 10.59
CA ILE A 31 -4.82 5.80 10.23
C ILE A 31 -5.23 6.36 8.86
N LEU A 32 -5.44 7.67 8.79
CA LEU A 32 -5.71 8.37 7.53
C LEU A 32 -4.47 9.09 7.04
N PHE A 33 -3.96 8.69 5.89
CA PHE A 33 -2.87 9.39 5.20
C PHE A 33 -3.45 10.44 4.25
N LYS A 34 -3.25 11.73 4.55
CA LYS A 34 -3.77 12.87 3.78
C LYS A 34 -2.64 13.81 3.37
N GLY A 35 -2.76 14.39 2.17
CA GLY A 35 -1.78 15.30 1.60
C GLY A 35 -1.94 15.40 0.07
N GLU A 36 -1.12 16.23 -0.56
CA GLU A 36 -1.12 16.44 -2.02
C GLU A 36 -0.82 15.18 -2.82
N ALA A 37 -1.17 15.17 -4.10
CA ALA A 37 -0.84 14.04 -4.98
C ALA A 37 0.68 13.90 -5.11
N GLY A 38 1.20 12.67 -5.13
CA GLY A 38 2.63 12.39 -5.30
C GLY A 38 3.49 12.43 -4.04
N VAL A 39 2.98 12.87 -2.86
CA VAL A 39 3.80 12.97 -1.63
C VAL A 39 4.13 11.63 -0.94
N GLY A 40 3.79 10.48 -1.56
CA GLY A 40 4.11 9.16 -1.00
C GLY A 40 3.14 8.64 0.07
N LYS A 41 1.86 9.04 0.06
CA LYS A 41 0.84 8.62 1.04
C LYS A 41 0.62 7.11 1.07
N GLU A 42 0.36 6.52 -0.09
CA GLU A 42 0.17 5.08 -0.24
C GLU A 42 1.47 4.35 0.17
N ALA A 43 2.62 4.83 -0.31
CA ALA A 43 3.94 4.30 0.04
C ALA A 43 4.20 4.28 1.56
N ALA A 44 3.84 5.36 2.28
CA ALA A 44 4.01 5.43 3.73
C ALA A 44 3.13 4.41 4.46
N ALA A 45 1.89 4.19 4.00
CA ALA A 45 1.02 3.15 4.53
C ALA A 45 1.63 1.75 4.34
N PHE A 46 2.15 1.47 3.14
CA PHE A 46 2.85 0.21 2.84
C PHE A 46 4.10 0.01 3.67
N ALA A 47 4.95 1.04 3.76
CA ALA A 47 6.19 1.00 4.52
C ALA A 47 5.92 0.75 6.01
N PHE A 48 4.89 1.39 6.56
CA PHE A 48 4.47 1.18 7.94
C PHE A 48 3.89 -0.22 8.17
N ALA A 49 3.08 -0.73 7.24
CA ALA A 49 2.59 -2.11 7.29
C ALA A 49 3.75 -3.12 7.24
N GLN A 50 4.79 -2.85 6.44
CA GLN A 50 6.02 -3.66 6.45
C GLN A 50 6.75 -3.60 7.78
N SER A 51 6.88 -2.42 8.39
CA SER A 51 7.51 -2.26 9.72
C SER A 51 6.80 -3.09 10.77
N ILE A 52 5.46 -3.03 10.84
CA ILE A 52 4.65 -3.76 11.83
C ILE A 52 4.77 -5.27 11.66
N ASN A 53 4.81 -5.76 10.42
CA ASN A 53 4.83 -7.20 10.11
C ASN A 53 6.23 -7.77 9.92
N CYS A 54 7.27 -6.95 10.10
CA CYS A 54 8.66 -7.38 9.98
C CYS A 54 9.01 -8.35 11.11
N LYS A 55 9.83 -9.36 10.81
CA LYS A 55 10.36 -10.26 11.85
C LYS A 55 11.39 -9.59 12.76
N VAL A 56 12.01 -8.51 12.30
CA VAL A 56 12.92 -7.68 13.09
C VAL A 56 12.09 -6.57 13.71
N ASP A 57 12.10 -6.48 15.05
CA ASP A 57 11.37 -5.45 15.78
C ASP A 57 12.08 -4.09 15.69
N SER A 58 11.99 -3.48 14.52
CA SER A 58 12.56 -2.18 14.18
C SER A 58 11.60 -1.41 13.31
N PHE A 59 11.54 -0.09 13.51
CA PHE A 59 10.72 0.78 12.68
C PHE A 59 11.16 0.77 11.22
N THR A 60 12.47 0.63 10.95
CA THR A 60 12.95 0.38 9.60
C THR A 60 12.90 -1.14 9.34
N PRO A 61 12.04 -1.63 8.42
CA PRO A 61 11.90 -3.05 8.15
C PRO A 61 13.18 -3.59 7.51
N CYS A 62 13.44 -4.89 7.61
CA CYS A 62 14.68 -5.47 7.10
C CYS A 62 14.69 -5.67 5.57
N GLY A 63 13.54 -5.60 4.90
CA GLY A 63 13.40 -5.82 3.45
C GLY A 63 13.63 -7.26 2.96
N THR A 64 14.14 -8.15 3.82
CA THR A 64 14.63 -9.48 3.43
C THR A 64 13.91 -10.65 4.10
N CYS A 65 13.08 -10.39 5.11
CA CYS A 65 12.30 -11.48 5.71
C CYS A 65 11.11 -11.86 4.80
N PRO A 66 10.53 -13.07 4.95
CA PRO A 66 9.37 -13.50 4.16
C PRO A 66 8.22 -12.49 4.20
N SER A 67 7.89 -11.95 5.38
CA SER A 67 6.84 -10.92 5.51
C SER A 67 7.15 -9.67 4.68
N CYS A 68 8.37 -9.12 4.77
CA CYS A 68 8.74 -7.94 3.99
C CYS A 68 8.67 -8.20 2.47
N ARG A 69 9.12 -9.37 2.00
CA ARG A 69 9.05 -9.73 0.58
C ARG A 69 7.61 -9.89 0.10
N SER A 70 6.77 -10.62 0.83
CA SER A 70 5.37 -10.82 0.46
C SER A 70 4.54 -9.54 0.51
N ILE A 71 4.84 -8.63 1.44
CA ILE A 71 4.18 -7.32 1.48
C ILE A 71 4.65 -6.46 0.31
N ALA A 72 5.94 -6.52 -0.05
CA ALA A 72 6.44 -5.84 -1.24
C ALA A 72 5.74 -6.36 -2.50
N SER A 73 5.54 -7.67 -2.65
CA SER A 73 4.82 -8.26 -3.80
C SER A 73 3.29 -8.14 -3.77
N LEU A 74 2.71 -7.50 -2.75
CA LEU A 74 1.25 -7.42 -2.54
C LEU A 74 0.55 -8.78 -2.33
N GLU A 75 1.29 -9.81 -1.92
CA GLU A 75 0.80 -11.18 -1.73
C GLU A 75 0.66 -11.56 -0.24
N PHE A 76 0.82 -10.61 0.67
CA PHE A 76 0.76 -10.90 2.09
C PHE A 76 -0.68 -11.21 2.53
N PRO A 77 -0.96 -12.41 3.08
CA PRO A 77 -2.33 -12.91 3.24
C PRO A 77 -3.16 -12.12 4.26
N TYR A 78 -2.54 -11.34 5.13
CA TYR A 78 -3.22 -10.57 6.18
C TYR A 78 -3.39 -9.09 5.83
N ILE A 79 -3.04 -8.66 4.61
CA ILE A 79 -3.27 -7.29 4.15
C ILE A 79 -4.22 -7.34 2.96
N ASN A 80 -5.32 -6.60 3.09
CA ASN A 80 -6.31 -6.46 2.03
C ASN A 80 -6.15 -5.11 1.35
N PHE A 81 -6.15 -5.11 0.03
CA PHE A 81 -6.12 -3.90 -0.80
C PHE A 81 -7.49 -3.67 -1.41
N ILE A 82 -8.13 -2.56 -1.03
CA ILE A 82 -9.45 -2.20 -1.52
C ILE A 82 -9.29 -1.02 -2.47
N TYR A 83 -9.66 -1.23 -3.73
CA TYR A 83 -9.67 -0.22 -4.77
C TYR A 83 -11.05 -0.13 -5.42
N PRO A 84 -11.49 1.07 -5.83
CA PRO A 84 -12.72 1.21 -6.59
C PRO A 84 -12.55 0.57 -7.97
N LEU A 85 -13.52 -0.23 -8.38
CA LEU A 85 -13.60 -0.77 -9.73
C LEU A 85 -14.34 0.21 -10.64
N PRO A 86 -13.98 0.30 -11.94
CA PRO A 86 -14.78 1.04 -12.91
C PRO A 86 -16.16 0.38 -13.06
N LEU A 87 -17.18 1.18 -13.37
CA LEU A 87 -18.53 0.66 -13.61
C LEU A 87 -18.61 0.05 -15.02
N GLY A 88 -19.17 -1.15 -15.11
CA GLY A 88 -19.54 -1.78 -16.36
C GLY A 88 -20.70 -1.06 -17.06
N LYS A 89 -20.83 -1.25 -18.38
CA LYS A 89 -21.95 -0.68 -19.14
C LYS A 89 -23.27 -1.29 -18.67
N ASN A 90 -24.22 -0.44 -18.25
CA ASN A 90 -25.54 -0.85 -17.73
C ASN A 90 -25.44 -1.82 -16.53
N GLU A 91 -24.45 -1.61 -15.66
CA GLU A 91 -24.32 -2.34 -14.40
C GLU A 91 -25.33 -1.81 -13.36
N THR A 92 -26.03 -2.73 -12.71
CA THR A 92 -27.00 -2.46 -11.65
C THR A 92 -26.51 -3.09 -10.34
N SER A 93 -27.06 -2.65 -9.20
CA SER A 93 -26.60 -3.06 -7.87
C SER A 93 -26.70 -4.57 -7.57
N GLY A 94 -27.38 -5.35 -8.42
CA GLY A 94 -27.54 -6.80 -8.29
C GLY A 94 -26.64 -7.63 -9.22
N ASP A 95 -25.86 -6.98 -10.10
CA ASP A 95 -24.95 -7.66 -11.01
C ASP A 95 -23.60 -7.95 -10.33
N ASP A 96 -22.90 -8.97 -10.84
CA ASP A 96 -21.52 -9.23 -10.42
C ASP A 96 -20.57 -8.14 -10.97
N PRO A 97 -19.76 -7.48 -10.12
CA PRO A 97 -18.91 -6.35 -10.53
C PRO A 97 -17.85 -6.66 -11.58
N PHE A 98 -17.53 -7.94 -11.82
CA PHE A 98 -16.52 -8.33 -12.80
C PHE A 98 -17.12 -8.74 -14.15
N GLN A 99 -18.42 -9.06 -14.21
CA GLN A 99 -19.05 -9.60 -15.42
C GLN A 99 -19.28 -8.56 -16.51
N LYS A 100 -19.50 -7.29 -16.14
CA LYS A 100 -19.87 -6.22 -17.09
C LYS A 100 -18.70 -5.30 -17.44
N LEU A 101 -17.48 -5.66 -17.03
CA LEU A 101 -16.27 -4.92 -17.37
C LEU A 101 -15.86 -5.19 -18.82
N SER A 102 -15.73 -4.15 -19.62
CA SER A 102 -15.19 -4.29 -20.97
C SER A 102 -13.68 -4.59 -20.92
N PRO A 103 -13.12 -5.25 -21.94
CA PRO A 103 -11.67 -5.47 -22.05
C PRO A 103 -10.86 -4.18 -21.91
N ASP A 104 -11.32 -3.09 -22.54
CA ASP A 104 -10.67 -1.77 -22.46
C ASP A 104 -10.59 -1.24 -21.02
N SER A 105 -11.68 -1.35 -20.25
CA SER A 105 -11.71 -0.91 -18.85
C SER A 105 -10.82 -1.78 -17.95
N MET A 106 -10.69 -3.06 -18.28
CA MET A 106 -9.80 -3.97 -17.56
C MET A 106 -8.32 -3.63 -17.79
N ASP A 107 -7.96 -3.23 -19.00
CA ASP A 107 -6.59 -2.83 -19.30
C ASP A 107 -6.25 -1.46 -18.70
N GLU A 108 -7.20 -0.53 -18.68
CA GLU A 108 -7.07 0.73 -17.94
C GLU A 108 -6.87 0.50 -16.43
N LEU A 109 -7.67 -0.40 -15.84
CA LEU A 109 -7.55 -0.76 -14.42
C LEU A 109 -6.18 -1.39 -14.12
N LYS A 110 -5.73 -2.37 -14.93
CA LYS A 110 -4.40 -2.97 -14.77
C LYS A 110 -3.31 -1.92 -14.85
N SER A 111 -3.35 -1.02 -15.85
CA SER A 111 -2.34 0.03 -15.99
C SER A 111 -2.33 1.00 -14.80
N SER A 112 -3.50 1.25 -14.20
CA SER A 112 -3.64 2.10 -13.01
C SER A 112 -3.10 1.41 -11.75
N LEU A 113 -3.35 0.11 -11.62
CA LEU A 113 -2.82 -0.71 -10.52
C LEU A 113 -1.30 -0.89 -10.63
N GLU A 114 -0.76 -1.07 -11.83
CA GLU A 114 0.69 -1.15 -12.07
C GLU A 114 1.40 0.14 -11.65
N LYS A 115 0.86 1.31 -12.04
CA LYS A 115 1.39 2.61 -11.60
C LYS A 115 1.33 2.81 -10.08
N LYS A 116 0.37 2.18 -9.42
CA LYS A 116 0.17 2.26 -7.96
C LYS A 116 0.91 1.18 -7.18
N ASN A 117 1.48 0.19 -7.86
CA ASN A 117 2.17 -0.90 -7.19
C ASN A 117 3.41 -0.32 -6.47
N PRO A 118 3.53 -0.48 -5.14
CA PRO A 118 4.62 0.09 -4.35
C PRO A 118 6.01 -0.41 -4.77
N ILE A 119 6.12 -1.52 -5.52
CA ILE A 119 7.39 -1.98 -6.11
C ILE A 119 7.88 -1.02 -7.19
N HIS A 120 7.01 -0.33 -7.93
CA HIS A 120 7.43 0.64 -8.95
C HIS A 120 8.15 1.86 -8.36
N ILE A 121 7.99 2.12 -7.07
CA ILE A 121 8.71 3.20 -6.36
C ILE A 121 10.21 2.86 -6.24
N SER A 122 10.58 1.58 -6.41
CA SER A 122 11.95 1.06 -6.25
C SER A 122 12.73 0.78 -7.54
N LYS A 123 12.19 1.15 -8.70
CA LYS A 123 12.88 1.04 -10.00
C LYS A 123 13.20 2.41 -10.59
#